data_AF-A0A957NWM2-F1
#
_entry.id   AF-A0A957NWM2-F1
#
_cell.length_a   1.000
_cell.length_b   1.000
_cell.length_c   1.000
_cell.angle_alpha   90.00
_cell.angle_beta   90.00
_cell.angle_gamma   90.00
#
_symmetry.space_group_name_H-M   'P 1'
#
loop_
_entity.id
_entity.type
_entity.pdbx_description
1 polymer ?
#
loop_
_entity_poly.entity_id
_entity_poly.type
_entity_poly.pdbx_seq_one_letter_code
_entity_poly.pdbx_strand_id
1 'polypeptide(L)'
;MKILYIIPTFQHPKVRGSDRHYHFVRELAQRHRITLLSLQRVDQIAPEALQEISAWVDELITFKVERSAATGVTQLLTKVPVVGKTVAEQKAVRDSVEQMRRTFRRLAREG
;
A
#
# COMPACT_ATOMS: atom_id res chain seq x y z
N MET A 1 -4.34 1.32 -23.49
CA MET A 1 -5.03 2.11 -22.44
C MET A 1 -4.16 2.17 -21.21
N LYS A 2 -4.18 3.28 -20.47
CA LYS A 2 -3.54 3.42 -19.16
C LYS A 2 -4.56 3.08 -18.06
N ILE A 3 -4.20 2.26 -17.08
CA ILE A 3 -5.06 1.84 -15.99
C ILE A 3 -4.40 2.20 -14.66
N LEU A 4 -5.12 2.95 -13.83
CA LEU A 4 -4.74 3.19 -12.45
C LEU A 4 -5.43 2.14 -11.56
N TYR A 5 -4.66 1.15 -11.09
CA TYR A 5 -5.17 0.02 -10.31
C TYR A 5 -4.88 0.23 -8.82
N ILE A 6 -5.92 0.14 -7.97
CA ILE A 6 -5.84 0.50 -6.55
C ILE A 6 -6.26 -0.69 -5.71
N ILE A 7 -5.41 -1.11 -4.78
CA ILE A 7 -5.70 -2.21 -3.85
C ILE A 7 -5.37 -1.83 -2.39
N PRO A 8 -6.18 -2.28 -1.41
CA PRO A 8 -6.04 -1.89 -0.01
C PRO A 8 -4.89 -2.60 0.72
N THR A 9 -4.31 -3.62 0.12
CA THR A 9 -3.14 -4.37 0.58
C THR A 9 -2.38 -4.89 -0.63
N PHE A 10 -1.04 -4.92 -0.59
CA PHE A 10 -0.26 -5.67 -1.56
C PHE A 10 -0.68 -7.15 -1.53
N GLN A 11 -1.03 -7.72 -2.69
CA GLN A 11 -1.50 -9.10 -2.81
C GLN A 11 -0.58 -9.88 -3.72
N HIS A 12 -0.05 -10.97 -3.19
CA HIS A 12 0.81 -11.89 -3.91
C HIS A 12 0.71 -13.28 -3.26
N PRO A 13 0.75 -14.38 -4.03
CA PRO A 13 0.63 -15.75 -3.50
C PRO A 13 1.61 -16.04 -2.35
N LYS A 14 2.79 -15.42 -2.38
CA LYS A 14 3.87 -15.59 -1.38
C LYS A 14 3.78 -14.68 -0.13
N VAL A 15 2.88 -13.70 -0.08
CA VAL A 15 2.87 -12.66 0.98
C VAL A 15 1.60 -12.77 1.84
N ARG A 16 0.42 -12.72 1.19
CA ARG A 16 -0.95 -12.91 1.72
C ARG A 16 -1.92 -12.36 0.67
N GLY A 17 -3.13 -12.92 0.55
CA GLY A 17 -4.22 -12.28 -0.20
C GLY A 17 -5.00 -13.23 -1.09
N SER A 18 -6.04 -12.71 -1.74
CA SER A 18 -6.80 -13.43 -2.76
C SER A 18 -6.03 -13.38 -4.07
N ASP A 19 -5.69 -14.54 -4.64
CA ASP A 19 -4.92 -14.64 -5.90
C ASP A 19 -5.59 -13.96 -7.10
N ARG A 20 -6.88 -13.62 -6.97
CA ARG A 20 -7.64 -12.89 -7.99
C ARG A 20 -6.94 -11.62 -8.46
N HIS A 21 -6.48 -10.74 -7.55
CA HIS A 21 -5.86 -9.48 -7.98
C HIS A 21 -4.51 -9.71 -8.67
N TYR A 22 -3.74 -10.69 -8.18
CA TYR A 22 -2.48 -11.10 -8.78
C TYR A 22 -2.68 -11.58 -10.23
N HIS A 23 -3.58 -12.54 -10.45
CA HIS A 23 -3.84 -13.04 -11.80
C HIS A 23 -4.48 -11.98 -12.70
N PHE A 24 -5.34 -11.12 -12.16
CA PHE A 24 -5.99 -10.06 -12.92
C PHE A 24 -4.99 -9.01 -13.41
N VAL A 25 -4.07 -8.56 -12.55
CA VAL A 25 -3.00 -7.64 -12.93
C VAL A 25 -2.09 -8.28 -13.98
N ARG A 26 -1.70 -9.55 -13.79
CA ARG A 26 -0.86 -10.28 -14.75
C ARG A 26 -1.47 -10.34 -16.14
N GLU A 27 -2.77 -10.61 -16.26
CA GLU A 27 -3.44 -10.67 -17.55
C GLU A 27 -3.69 -9.28 -18.15
N LEU A 28 -4.10 -8.29 -17.34
CA LEU A 28 -4.31 -6.93 -17.84
C LEU A 28 -3.01 -6.28 -18.33
N ALA A 29 -1.89 -6.54 -17.66
CA ALA A 29 -0.58 -6.00 -17.98
C ALA A 29 -0.12 -6.33 -19.41
N GLN A 30 -0.58 -7.46 -19.97
CA GLN A 30 -0.23 -7.87 -21.33
C GLN A 30 -0.73 -6.88 -22.40
N ARG A 31 -1.77 -6.10 -22.10
CA ARG A 31 -2.46 -5.24 -23.08
C ARG A 31 -2.59 -3.80 -22.62
N HIS A 32 -2.27 -3.52 -21.37
CA HIS A 32 -2.51 -2.24 -20.72
C HIS A 32 -1.31 -1.82 -19.89
N ARG A 33 -1.04 -0.51 -19.90
CA ARG A 33 -0.06 0.09 -19.01
C ARG A 33 -0.72 0.29 -17.65
N ILE A 34 -0.22 -0.38 -16.62
CA ILE A 34 -0.81 -0.35 -15.29
C ILE A 34 0.08 0.45 -14.34
N THR A 35 -0.49 1.44 -13.67
CA THR A 35 0.09 2.03 -12.46
C THR A 35 -0.63 1.44 -11.26
N LEU A 36 0.11 0.73 -10.40
CA LEU A 36 -0.44 0.06 -9.23
C LEU A 36 -0.16 0.88 -7.96
N LEU A 37 -1.24 1.26 -7.27
CA LEU A 37 -1.19 1.84 -5.93
C LEU A 37 -1.61 0.79 -4.90
N SER A 38 -0.78 0.52 -3.90
CA SER A 38 -1.17 -0.35 -2.78
C SER A 38 -0.73 0.18 -1.42
N LEU A 39 -1.52 -0.11 -0.38
CA LEU A 39 -1.06 0.05 0.99
C LEU A 39 -0.23 -1.17 1.40
N GLN A 40 0.93 -0.93 1.99
CA GLN A 40 1.77 -1.95 2.59
C GLN A 40 1.46 -2.02 4.09
N ARG A 41 0.69 -3.04 4.49
CA ARG A 41 0.34 -3.33 5.89
C ARG A 41 1.27 -4.33 6.57
N VAL A 42 2.13 -4.99 5.80
CA VAL A 42 3.13 -5.93 6.29
C VAL A 42 4.48 -5.23 6.25
N ASP A 43 5.25 -5.32 7.33
CA ASP A 43 6.50 -4.58 7.49
C ASP A 43 7.49 -4.84 6.34
N GLN A 44 7.43 -6.05 5.75
CA GLN A 44 8.26 -6.42 4.61
C GLN A 44 7.46 -7.19 3.55
N ILE A 45 7.51 -6.69 2.32
CA ILE A 45 7.09 -7.44 1.13
C ILE A 45 8.32 -8.25 0.69
N ALA A 46 8.12 -9.54 0.40
CA ALA A 46 9.19 -10.39 -0.13
C ALA A 46 9.76 -9.75 -1.43
N PRO A 47 11.09 -9.56 -1.54
CA PRO A 47 11.70 -8.90 -2.70
C PRO A 47 11.30 -9.54 -4.04
N GLU A 48 11.15 -10.87 -4.06
CA GLU A 48 10.73 -11.63 -5.22
C GLU A 48 9.31 -11.27 -5.66
N ALA A 49 8.41 -11.09 -4.69
CA ALA A 49 7.02 -10.70 -4.96
C ALA A 49 6.94 -9.26 -5.52
N LEU A 50 7.79 -8.36 -5.00
CA LEU A 50 7.88 -7.00 -5.50
C LEU A 50 8.44 -6.98 -6.92
N GLN A 51 9.52 -7.73 -7.17
CA GLN A 51 10.15 -7.84 -8.49
C GLN A 51 9.17 -8.42 -9.53
N GLU A 52 8.43 -9.46 -9.17
CA GLU A 52 7.46 -10.10 -10.06
C GLU A 52 6.34 -9.15 -10.47
N ILE A 53 5.71 -8.46 -9.52
CA ILE A 53 4.65 -7.49 -9.85
C ILE A 53 5.23 -6.28 -10.61
N SER A 54 6.42 -5.81 -10.24
CA SER A 54 7.08 -4.69 -10.93
C SER A 54 7.45 -5.00 -12.38
N ALA A 55 7.58 -6.28 -12.75
CA ALA A 55 7.79 -6.69 -14.13
C ALA A 55 6.52 -6.56 -15.00
N TRP A 56 5.33 -6.45 -14.39
CA TRP A 56 4.06 -6.38 -15.10
C TRP A 56 3.45 -4.98 -15.12
N VAL A 57 3.80 -4.13 -14.16
CA VAL A 57 3.24 -2.79 -14.03
C VAL A 57 4.26 -1.75 -14.46
N ASP A 58 3.80 -0.68 -15.10
CA ASP A 58 4.67 0.44 -15.50
C ASP A 58 5.22 1.15 -14.26
N GLU A 59 4.40 1.26 -13.21
CA GLU A 59 4.77 1.92 -11.96
C GLU A 59 4.09 1.23 -10.78
N LEU A 60 4.88 0.90 -9.75
CA LEU A 60 4.40 0.34 -8.49
C LEU A 60 4.67 1.34 -7.35
N ILE A 61 3.60 1.90 -6.79
CA ILE A 61 3.70 2.81 -5.65
C ILE A 61 3.08 2.13 -4.43
N THR A 62 3.92 1.87 -3.43
CA THR A 62 3.50 1.30 -2.15
C THR A 62 3.53 2.35 -1.06
N PHE A 63 2.47 2.40 -0.26
CA PHE A 63 2.37 3.31 0.89
C PHE A 63 2.50 2.50 2.16
N LYS A 64 3.63 2.64 2.85
CA LYS A 64 3.86 1.97 4.13
C LYS A 64 2.89 2.52 5.17
N VAL A 65 2.18 1.60 5.83
CA VAL A 65 1.46 1.87 7.06
C VAL A 65 2.45 1.56 8.18
N GLU A 66 3.27 2.54 8.56
CA GLU A 66 4.17 2.38 9.70
C GLU A 66 3.32 2.21 10.97
N ARG A 67 3.36 1.03 11.58
CA ARG A 67 2.96 0.90 12.98
C ARG A 67 3.93 1.72 13.79
N SER A 68 3.51 2.91 14.22
CA SER A 68 4.35 3.84 14.99
C SER A 68 5.10 3.11 16.09
N ALA A 69 6.39 2.86 15.88
CA ALA A 69 7.33 2.71 16.98
C ALA A 69 7.43 4.09 17.62
N ALA A 70 7.04 4.19 18.89
CA ALA A 70 6.83 5.42 19.63
C ALA A 70 7.96 6.46 19.42
N THR A 71 7.66 7.55 18.72
CA THR A 71 8.53 8.72 18.62
C THR A 71 8.26 9.66 19.78
N GLY A 72 9.26 9.84 20.65
CA GLY A 72 9.46 10.83 21.74
C GLY A 72 8.27 11.56 22.38
N VAL A 73 7.42 12.20 21.58
CA VAL A 73 6.19 12.90 22.01
C VAL A 73 5.09 11.93 22.47
N THR A 74 5.12 10.66 22.03
CA THR A 74 4.14 9.63 22.45
C THR A 74 4.35 9.07 23.85
N GLN A 75 5.49 9.33 24.50
CA GLN A 75 5.76 8.84 25.87
C GLN A 75 4.81 9.44 26.93
N LEU A 76 4.19 10.58 26.64
CA LEU A 76 3.18 11.16 27.54
C LEU A 76 1.79 10.51 27.39
N LEU A 77 1.48 9.95 26.22
CA LEU A 77 0.19 9.31 25.93
C LEU A 77 0.15 7.81 26.25
N THR A 78 1.31 7.17 26.51
CA THR A 78 1.40 5.75 26.88
C THR A 78 0.96 5.42 28.31
N LYS A 79 0.62 6.42 29.14
CA LYS A 79 0.04 6.16 30.47
C LYS A 79 -1.36 5.53 30.42
N VAL A 80 -1.99 5.45 29.24
CA VAL A 80 -3.21 4.66 29.01
C VAL A 80 -2.91 3.59 27.93
N PRO A 81 -2.48 2.37 28.34
CA PRO A 81 -1.71 1.45 27.48
C PRO A 81 -2.48 0.83 26.31
N VAL A 82 -3.81 0.80 26.35
CA VAL A 82 -4.65 0.16 25.31
C VAL A 82 -5.19 1.17 24.30
N VAL A 83 -5.68 2.32 24.77
CA VAL A 83 -6.31 3.33 23.90
C VAL A 83 -5.28 4.07 23.04
N GLY A 84 -4.09 4.37 23.58
CA GLY A 84 -3.06 5.12 22.85
C GLY A 84 -2.51 4.42 21.62
N LYS A 85 -2.36 3.08 21.67
CA LYS A 85 -1.83 2.28 20.55
C LYS A 85 -2.80 2.24 19.37
N THR A 86 -4.09 2.01 19.64
CA THR A 86 -5.12 1.94 18.59
C THR A 86 -5.31 3.27 17.88
N VAL A 87 -5.25 4.39 18.61
CA VAL A 87 -5.37 5.73 18.01
C VAL A 87 -4.17 6.06 17.13
N ALA A 88 -2.95 5.72 17.56
CA ALA A 88 -1.74 5.92 16.76
C ALA A 88 -1.76 5.09 15.46
N GLU A 89 -2.18 3.82 15.53
CA GLU A 89 -2.35 2.96 14.37
C GLU A 89 -3.41 3.50 13.39
N GLN A 90 -4.55 3.97 13.90
CA GLN A 90 -5.60 4.58 13.07
C GLN A 90 -5.12 5.85 12.37
N LYS A 91 -4.33 6.68 13.07
CA LYS A 91 -3.73 7.88 12.47
C LYS A 91 -2.76 7.52 11.36
N ALA A 92 -1.86 6.56 11.59
CA ALA A 92 -0.91 6.11 10.59
C ALA A 92 -1.60 5.60 9.32
N VAL A 93 -2.66 4.78 9.47
CA VAL A 93 -3.47 4.31 8.34
C VAL A 93 -4.12 5.49 7.60
N ARG A 94 -4.71 6.45 8.32
CA ARG A 94 -5.34 7.63 7.71
C ARG A 94 -4.34 8.46 6.91
N ASP A 95 -3.15 8.69 7.47
CA ASP A 95 -2.09 9.45 6.82
C ASP A 95 -1.63 8.76 5.52
N SER A 96 -1.41 7.44 5.55
CA SER A 96 -1.07 6.66 4.34
C SER A 96 -2.19 6.69 3.30
N VAL A 97 -3.46 6.62 3.71
CA VAL A 97 -4.61 6.70 2.80
C VAL A 97 -4.73 8.10 2.17
N GLU A 98 -4.51 9.16 2.94
CA GLU A 98 -4.52 10.52 2.39
C GLU A 98 -3.35 10.75 1.43
N GLN A 99 -2.17 10.20 1.70
CA GLN A 99 -1.05 10.22 0.76
C GLN A 99 -1.41 9.48 -0.54
N MET A 100 -1.98 8.28 -0.43
CA MET A 100 -2.46 7.51 -1.57
C MET A 100 -3.52 8.27 -2.38
N ARG A 101 -4.45 8.96 -1.72
CA ARG A 101 -5.49 9.79 -2.34
C ARG A 101 -4.91 10.97 -3.10
N ARG A 102 -3.88 11.62 -2.57
CA ARG A 102 -3.17 12.71 -3.25
C ARG A 102 -2.45 12.20 -4.50
N THR A 103 -1.73 11.08 -4.39
CA THR A 103 -1.06 10.44 -5.52
C THR A 103 -2.06 10.01 -6.59
N PHE A 104 -3.19 9.41 -6.21
CA PHE A 104 -4.28 9.09 -7.11
C PHE A 104 -4.76 10.31 -7.88
N ARG A 105 -5.08 11.41 -7.19
CA ARG A 105 -5.56 12.64 -7.83
C ARG A 105 -4.53 13.26 -8.78
N ARG A 106 -3.25 13.16 -8.46
CA ARG A 106 -2.16 13.63 -9.33
C ARG A 106 -2.11 12.79 -10.61
N LEU A 107 -1.98 11.48 -10.47
CA LEU A 107 -1.88 10.55 -11.61
C LEU A 107 -3.13 10.60 -12.51
N ALA A 108 -4.33 10.75 -11.92
CA ALA A 108 -5.57 10.85 -12.67
C ALA A 108 -5.68 12.16 -13.49
N ARG A 109 -4.90 13.20 -13.18
CA ARG A 109 -4.85 14.45 -13.95
C ARG A 109 -3.77 14.44 -15.04
N GLU A 110 -2.70 13.68 -14.83
CA GLU A 110 -1.56 13.54 -15.74
C GLU A 110 -1.76 12.43 -16.80
N GLY A 111 -2.67 11.49 -16.53
CA GLY A 111 -2.95 10.31 -17.35
C GLY A 111 -3.73 10.60 -18.62
#